data_AF-A0A3M8F515-F1
#
_entry.id   AF-A0A3M8F515-F1
#
_cell.length_a   1.000
_cell.length_b   1.000
_cell.length_c   1.000
_cell.angle_alpha   90.00
_cell.angle_beta   90.00
_cell.angle_gamma   90.00
#
_symmetry.space_group_name_H-M   'P 1'
#
loop_
_entity.id
_entity.type
_entity.pdbx_description
1 polymer ?
#
loop_
_entity_poly.entity_id
_entity_poly.type
_entity_poly.pdbx_seq_one_letter_code
_entity_poly.pdbx_strand_id
1 'polypeptide(L)'
;MFGFFKKKQSDPLVFDTTAAAFAYACRNLENELLLEAVIPALVEERGRVGGEGERYFSIRLADGKGGRLLEACTLKEATGHPDVGDLVGFRVVKVDPDLPEPFDLLGFIAYRLAPRYVPGRGWPIDASFVPDNLKPTLRL
;
A
#
# COMPACT_ATOMS: atom_id res chain seq x y z
N MET A 1 -8.03 -42.57 -0.16
CA MET A 1 -9.23 -41.78 -0.43
C MET A 1 -8.93 -40.34 0.03
N PHE A 2 -8.29 -39.54 -0.84
CA PHE A 2 -7.82 -38.19 -0.48
C PHE A 2 -8.90 -37.17 -0.84
N GLY A 3 -9.57 -36.61 0.18
CA GLY A 3 -10.55 -35.57 0.01
C GLY A 3 -9.91 -34.31 -0.55
N PHE A 4 -10.28 -33.95 -1.78
CA PHE A 4 -10.00 -32.66 -2.36
C PHE A 4 -10.59 -31.57 -1.46
N PHE A 5 -9.73 -30.85 -0.73
CA PHE A 5 -10.10 -29.56 -0.14
C PHE A 5 -10.38 -28.59 -1.29
N LYS A 6 -11.65 -28.50 -1.71
CA LYS A 6 -12.13 -27.40 -2.56
C LYS A 6 -11.92 -26.12 -1.77
N LYS A 7 -10.80 -25.42 -2.04
CA LYS A 7 -10.58 -24.04 -1.61
C LYS A 7 -11.80 -23.26 -2.10
N LYS A 8 -12.66 -22.82 -1.19
CA LYS A 8 -13.82 -21.99 -1.51
C LYS A 8 -13.25 -20.70 -2.08
N GLN A 9 -13.21 -20.60 -3.39
CA GLN A 9 -12.72 -19.44 -4.10
C GLN A 9 -13.81 -18.38 -3.92
N SER A 10 -13.68 -17.58 -2.86
CA SER A 10 -14.58 -16.47 -2.59
C SER A 10 -14.49 -15.50 -3.75
N ASP A 11 -15.64 -15.03 -4.24
CA ASP A 11 -15.68 -14.07 -5.33
C ASP A 11 -14.94 -12.78 -4.95
N PRO A 12 -14.27 -12.11 -5.92
CA PRO A 12 -13.66 -10.81 -5.69
C PRO A 12 -14.68 -9.79 -5.19
N LEU A 13 -14.32 -9.05 -4.14
CA LEU A 13 -15.07 -7.88 -3.70
C LEU A 13 -14.67 -6.70 -4.59
N VAL A 14 -15.63 -6.10 -5.29
CA VAL A 14 -15.42 -4.92 -6.12
C VAL A 14 -16.07 -3.73 -5.44
N PHE A 15 -15.35 -2.61 -5.37
CA PHE A 15 -15.82 -1.40 -4.71
C PHE A 15 -16.10 -0.32 -5.75
N ASP A 16 -17.21 0.40 -5.58
CA ASP A 16 -17.61 1.50 -6.48
C ASP A 16 -16.65 2.69 -6.41
N THR A 17 -15.92 2.83 -5.29
CA THR A 17 -14.99 3.93 -5.06
C THR A 17 -13.72 3.45 -4.36
N THR A 18 -12.60 4.15 -4.58
CA THR A 18 -11.34 3.94 -3.86
C THR A 18 -11.49 4.19 -2.37
N ALA A 19 -12.31 5.18 -1.97
CA ALA A 19 -12.64 5.44 -0.58
C ALA A 19 -13.36 4.26 0.10
N ALA A 20 -14.30 3.60 -0.59
CA ALA A 20 -14.96 2.40 -0.07
C ALA A 20 -13.99 1.22 0.07
N ALA A 21 -13.08 1.04 -0.90
CA ALA A 21 -12.00 0.06 -0.83
C ALA A 21 -11.06 0.32 0.36
N PHE A 22 -10.66 1.57 0.57
CA PHE A 22 -9.85 1.97 1.72
C PHE A 22 -10.56 1.71 3.05
N ALA A 23 -11.84 2.09 3.16
CA ALA A 23 -12.65 1.83 4.34
C ALA A 23 -12.85 0.33 4.61
N TYR A 24 -12.87 -0.50 3.58
CA TYR A 24 -12.85 -1.96 3.73
C TYR A 24 -11.51 -2.43 4.29
N ALA A 25 -10.38 -1.93 3.75
CA ALA A 25 -9.05 -2.27 4.23
C ALA A 25 -8.89 -1.99 5.73
N CYS A 26 -9.32 -0.81 6.19
CA CYS A 26 -9.23 -0.42 7.61
C CYS A 26 -10.06 -1.33 8.53
N ARG A 27 -11.25 -1.76 8.09
CA ARG A 27 -12.21 -2.48 8.94
C ARG A 27 -12.02 -3.98 8.96
N ASN A 28 -11.46 -4.56 7.90
CA ASN A 28 -11.50 -6.01 7.67
C ASN A 28 -10.12 -6.66 7.53
N LEU A 29 -9.05 -5.87 7.40
CA LEU A 29 -7.70 -6.39 7.25
C LEU A 29 -6.86 -5.98 8.47
N GLU A 30 -6.00 -6.89 8.94
CA GLU A 30 -5.11 -6.63 10.08
C GLU A 30 -4.11 -5.51 9.78
N ASN A 31 -3.66 -5.41 8.52
CA ASN A 31 -2.72 -4.40 8.02
C ASN A 31 -1.49 -4.24 8.94
N GLU A 32 -0.93 -5.36 9.41
CA GLU A 32 0.23 -5.35 10.28
C GLU A 32 1.42 -4.66 9.62
N LEU A 33 2.04 -3.73 10.36
CA LEU A 33 3.24 -3.02 9.92
C LEU A 33 4.46 -3.94 10.03
N LEU A 34 4.57 -4.89 9.10
CA LEU A 34 5.71 -5.79 8.97
C LEU A 34 6.68 -5.27 7.91
N LEU A 35 7.95 -5.63 8.05
CA LEU A 35 8.97 -5.33 7.04
C LEU A 35 8.54 -5.87 5.67
N GLU A 36 8.66 -5.03 4.64
CA GLU A 36 8.23 -5.27 3.25
C GLU A 36 6.73 -5.43 3.01
N ALA A 37 5.90 -5.36 4.05
CA ALA A 37 4.46 -5.42 3.88
C ALA A 37 3.99 -4.28 2.97
N VAL A 38 3.01 -4.59 2.12
CA VAL A 38 2.35 -3.60 1.27
C VAL A 38 1.01 -3.29 1.89
N ILE A 39 0.91 -2.14 2.53
CA ILE A 39 -0.28 -1.69 3.24
C ILE A 39 -1.08 -0.74 2.34
N PRO A 40 -2.40 -0.95 2.17
CA PRO A 40 -3.23 -0.03 1.41
C PRO A 40 -3.22 1.37 2.03
N ALA A 41 -3.20 2.40 1.20
CA ALA A 41 -3.33 3.79 1.64
C ALA A 41 -4.15 4.59 0.63
N LEU A 42 -4.79 5.66 1.09
CA LEU A 42 -5.47 6.63 0.25
C LEU A 42 -4.57 7.86 0.06
N VAL A 43 -4.38 8.32 -1.17
CA VAL A 43 -3.66 9.57 -1.45
C VAL A 43 -4.57 10.75 -1.19
N GLU A 44 -4.24 11.58 -0.21
CA GLU A 44 -5.05 12.72 0.22
C GLU A 44 -4.60 14.00 -0.49
N GLU A 45 -3.28 14.25 -0.53
CA GLU A 45 -2.73 15.49 -1.09
C GLU A 45 -1.41 15.25 -1.81
N ARG A 46 -1.16 16.05 -2.86
CA ARG A 46 0.16 16.13 -3.51
C ARG A 46 1.05 17.08 -2.72
N GLY A 47 2.24 16.61 -2.39
CA GLY A 47 3.28 17.41 -1.75
C GLY A 47 4.28 17.96 -2.77
N ARG A 48 5.53 18.08 -2.32
CA ARG A 48 6.66 18.60 -3.10
C ARG A 48 7.26 17.54 -4.03
N VAL A 49 8.03 18.00 -5.01
CA VAL A 49 9.01 17.18 -5.73
C VAL A 49 10.37 17.41 -5.07
N GLY A 50 11.04 16.33 -4.71
CA GLY A 50 12.37 16.35 -4.10
C GLY A 50 13.48 16.55 -5.12
N GLY A 51 14.71 16.64 -4.62
CA GLY A 51 15.89 17.03 -5.42
C GLY A 51 16.32 15.97 -6.44
N GLU A 52 15.98 14.70 -6.21
CA GLU A 52 16.32 13.60 -7.10
C GLU A 52 15.12 13.11 -7.93
N GLY A 53 14.01 13.86 -7.92
CA GLY A 53 12.79 13.56 -8.68
C GLY A 53 11.77 12.68 -7.94
N GLU A 54 12.04 12.31 -6.69
CA GLU A 54 11.06 11.72 -5.78
C GLU A 54 9.87 12.66 -5.60
N ARG A 55 8.65 12.11 -5.57
CA ARG A 55 7.43 12.90 -5.37
C ARG A 55 6.83 12.56 -4.03
N TYR A 56 6.55 13.58 -3.22
CA TYR A 56 5.97 13.46 -1.89
C TYR A 56 4.45 13.60 -1.93
N PHE A 57 3.76 12.88 -1.05
CA PHE A 57 2.31 12.84 -0.94
C PHE A 57 1.93 12.73 0.54
N SER A 58 0.85 13.40 0.91
CA SER A 58 0.13 13.08 2.14
C SER A 58 -0.75 11.88 1.87
N ILE A 59 -0.54 10.80 2.61
CA ILE A 59 -1.35 9.58 2.49
C ILE A 59 -2.00 9.24 3.82
N ARG A 60 -3.18 8.62 3.74
CA ARG A 60 -3.80 7.94 4.88
C ARG A 60 -3.56 6.44 4.74
N LEU A 61 -2.66 5.90 5.55
CA LEU A 61 -2.34 4.48 5.61
C LEU A 61 -3.47 3.72 6.31
N ALA A 62 -3.90 2.59 5.76
CA ALA A 62 -4.98 1.80 6.36
C ALA A 62 -4.52 1.12 7.65
N ASP A 63 -5.29 1.31 8.72
CA ASP A 63 -5.11 0.63 10.00
C ASP A 63 -6.48 0.31 10.63
N GLY A 64 -6.48 -0.45 11.73
CA GLY A 64 -7.70 -0.83 12.45
C GLY A 64 -8.47 0.34 13.12
N LYS A 65 -7.92 1.56 13.11
CA LYS A 65 -8.51 2.77 13.70
C LYS A 65 -9.12 3.70 12.65
N GLY A 66 -9.16 3.30 11.38
CA GLY A 66 -9.70 4.11 10.28
C GLY A 66 -8.62 4.85 9.48
N GLY A 67 -7.36 4.58 9.78
CA GLY A 67 -6.19 4.99 9.05
C GLY A 67 -5.36 6.08 9.74
N ARG A 68 -4.07 6.09 9.45
CA ARG A 68 -3.08 7.02 10.00
C ARG A 68 -2.50 7.90 8.88
N LEU A 69 -2.45 9.21 9.12
CA LEU A 69 -1.85 10.17 8.19
C LEU A 69 -0.32 10.14 8.30
N LEU A 70 0.36 10.13 7.16
CA LEU A 70 1.82 10.27 7.08
C LEU A 70 2.25 10.85 5.73
N GLU A 71 3.44 11.46 5.69
CA GLU A 71 4.09 11.86 4.45
C GLU A 71 4.83 10.66 3.87
N ALA A 72 4.53 10.31 2.61
CA ALA A 72 5.20 9.25 1.88
C ALA A 72 5.72 9.78 0.55
N CYS A 73 6.68 9.08 -0.05
CA CYS A 73 7.20 9.43 -1.37
C CYS A 73 7.23 8.24 -2.33
N THR A 74 7.33 8.52 -3.62
CA THR A 74 7.83 7.55 -4.60
C THR A 74 9.35 7.43 -4.49
N LEU A 75 9.93 6.34 -5.00
CA LEU A 75 11.38 6.26 -5.13
C LEU A 75 11.91 7.25 -6.19
N LYS A 76 13.20 7.55 -6.10
CA LYS A 76 13.96 8.16 -7.20
C LYS A 76 13.79 7.30 -8.46
N GLU A 77 13.71 7.95 -9.63
CA GLU A 77 13.52 7.28 -10.92
C GLU A 77 12.21 6.46 -11.02
N ALA A 78 11.22 6.74 -10.16
CA ALA A 78 9.91 6.12 -10.27
C ALA A 78 9.33 6.32 -11.68
N THR A 79 8.85 5.22 -12.27
CA THR A 79 8.31 5.16 -13.63
C THR A 79 6.98 5.90 -13.79
N GLY A 80 6.35 6.26 -12.67
CA GLY A 80 5.13 7.03 -12.59
C GLY A 80 4.89 7.53 -11.17
N HIS A 81 3.68 8.03 -10.92
CA HIS A 81 3.25 8.46 -9.60
C HIS A 81 1.72 8.34 -9.48
N PRO A 82 1.19 8.28 -8.25
CA PRO A 82 -0.26 8.28 -8.07
C PRO A 82 -0.87 9.68 -8.24
N ASP A 83 -2.19 9.70 -8.32
CA ASP A 83 -3.03 10.89 -8.25
C ASP A 83 -3.77 10.99 -6.90
N VAL A 84 -4.27 12.18 -6.56
CA VAL A 84 -5.11 12.36 -5.37
C VAL A 84 -6.38 11.53 -5.52
N GLY A 85 -6.75 10.79 -4.47
CA GLY A 85 -7.88 9.86 -4.46
C GLY A 85 -7.53 8.44 -4.91
N ASP A 86 -6.31 8.18 -5.39
CA ASP A 86 -5.87 6.82 -5.70
C ASP A 86 -5.75 5.97 -4.44
N LEU A 87 -6.14 4.70 -4.57
CA LEU A 87 -5.75 3.66 -3.62
C LEU A 87 -4.35 3.18 -4.00
N VAL A 88 -3.41 3.27 -3.07
CA VAL A 88 -2.01 2.92 -3.30
C VAL A 88 -1.52 1.85 -2.33
N GLY A 89 -0.48 1.14 -2.74
CA GLY A 89 0.25 0.22 -1.87
C GLY A 89 1.49 0.90 -1.31
N PHE A 90 1.50 1.17 -0.01
CA PHE A 90 2.67 1.66 0.71
C PHE A 90 3.52 0.47 1.15
N ARG A 91 4.76 0.38 0.65
CA ARG A 91 5.71 -0.66 1.06
C ARG A 91 6.48 -0.19 2.28
N VAL A 92 6.37 -0.95 3.36
CA VAL A 92 7.12 -0.74 4.60
C VAL A 92 8.58 -1.15 4.40
N VAL A 93 9.51 -0.26 4.75
CA VAL A 93 10.97 -0.49 4.68
C VAL A 93 11.60 -0.54 6.06
N LYS A 94 11.06 0.18 7.04
CA LYS A 94 11.50 0.09 8.44
C LYS A 94 10.34 0.41 9.36
N VAL A 95 10.27 -0.31 10.47
CA VAL A 95 9.43 0.02 11.62
C VAL A 95 10.35 0.19 12.83
N ASP A 96 10.23 1.31 13.52
CA ASP A 96 11.06 1.68 14.66
C ASP A 96 10.14 2.19 15.79
N PRO A 97 9.65 1.28 16.66
CA PRO A 97 8.62 1.61 17.64
C PRO A 97 9.10 2.57 18.74
N ASP A 98 10.40 2.83 18.83
CA ASP A 98 10.98 3.75 19.81
C ASP A 98 10.91 5.22 19.35
N LEU A 99 10.58 5.48 18.08
CA LEU A 99 10.36 6.82 17.54
C LEU A 99 8.90 7.27 17.69
N PRO A 100 8.63 8.58 17.80
CA PRO A 100 7.26 9.09 17.83
C PRO A 100 6.62 9.02 16.43
N GLU A 101 5.30 8.86 16.38
CA GLU A 101 4.54 9.02 15.13
C GLU A 101 4.72 10.45 14.55
N PRO A 102 4.84 10.61 13.21
CA PRO A 102 4.78 9.57 12.18
C PRO A 102 6.14 8.92 11.82
N PHE A 103 7.22 9.20 12.57
CA PHE A 103 8.61 8.85 12.23
C PHE A 103 9.01 7.40 12.55
N ASP A 104 8.19 6.67 13.31
CA ASP A 104 8.29 5.24 13.59
C ASP A 104 8.12 4.35 12.36
N LEU A 105 7.64 4.89 11.25
CA LEU A 105 7.38 4.14 10.03
C LEU A 105 8.08 4.78 8.83
N LEU A 106 8.95 4.00 8.17
CA LEU A 106 9.58 4.38 6.92
C LEU A 106 9.13 3.45 5.80
N GLY A 107 8.83 4.03 4.64
CA GLY A 107 8.44 3.29 3.45
C GLY A 107 8.23 4.20 2.25
N PHE A 108 7.69 3.65 1.18
CA PHE A 108 7.43 4.38 -0.06
C PHE A 108 6.18 3.88 -0.78
N ILE A 109 5.63 4.70 -1.66
CA ILE A 109 4.49 4.36 -2.50
C ILE A 109 4.98 3.49 -3.67
N ALA A 110 4.62 2.21 -3.65
CA ALA A 110 5.11 1.23 -4.62
C ALA A 110 4.13 1.01 -5.79
N TYR A 111 2.82 1.05 -5.52
CA TYR A 111 1.79 0.60 -6.46
C TYR A 111 0.57 1.48 -6.43
N ARG A 112 -0.13 1.57 -7.57
CA ARG A 112 -1.58 1.87 -7.58
C ARG A 112 -2.34 0.55 -7.52
N LEU A 113 -3.27 0.46 -6.58
CA LEU A 113 -4.10 -0.71 -6.34
C LEU A 113 -5.46 -0.53 -7.00
N ALA A 114 -5.99 -1.61 -7.56
CA ALA A 114 -7.35 -1.66 -8.03
C ALA A 114 -8.33 -1.54 -6.85
N PRO A 115 -9.50 -0.89 -7.01
CA PRO A 115 -10.57 -0.89 -6.01
C PRO A 115 -11.31 -2.25 -6.01
N ARG A 116 -10.58 -3.35 -5.87
CA ARG A 116 -11.09 -4.71 -5.72
C ARG A 116 -10.19 -5.51 -4.78
N TYR A 117 -10.79 -6.32 -3.92
CA TYR A 117 -10.08 -7.22 -3.03
C TYR A 117 -10.38 -8.66 -3.40
N VAL A 118 -9.34 -9.46 -3.63
CA VAL A 118 -9.46 -10.89 -3.92
C VAL A 118 -9.05 -11.67 -2.68
N PRO A 119 -9.98 -12.32 -1.95
CA PRO A 119 -9.64 -13.08 -0.75
C PRO A 119 -8.54 -14.11 -1.01
N GLY A 120 -7.50 -14.10 -0.17
CA GLY A 120 -6.33 -14.97 -0.30
C GLY A 120 -5.33 -14.59 -1.39
N ARG A 121 -5.59 -13.54 -2.19
CA ARG A 121 -4.61 -12.93 -3.11
C ARG A 121 -4.29 -11.48 -2.78
N GLY A 122 -5.19 -10.77 -2.09
CA GLY A 122 -5.02 -9.36 -1.72
C GLY A 122 -5.54 -8.40 -2.77
N TRP A 123 -4.94 -7.22 -2.81
CA TRP A 123 -5.27 -6.13 -3.72
C TRP A 123 -4.54 -6.29 -5.06
N PRO A 124 -5.25 -6.41 -6.20
CA PRO A 124 -4.61 -6.42 -7.50
C PRO A 124 -3.92 -5.08 -7.79
N ILE A 125 -2.77 -5.14 -8.45
CA ILE A 125 -1.98 -3.98 -8.83
C ILE A 125 -2.41 -3.51 -10.22
N ASP A 126 -2.78 -2.24 -10.35
CA ASP A 126 -3.11 -1.60 -11.63
C ASP A 126 -1.89 -0.91 -12.25
N ALA A 127 -0.98 -0.39 -11.42
CA ALA A 127 0.28 0.20 -11.89
C ALA A 127 1.40 0.02 -10.86
N SER A 128 2.63 -0.16 -11.34
CA SER A 128 3.85 -0.15 -10.53
C SER A 128 4.56 1.20 -10.68
N PHE A 129 5.00 1.76 -9.56
CA PHE A 129 5.85 2.95 -9.51
C PHE A 129 7.28 2.61 -9.07
N VAL A 130 7.55 1.35 -8.74
CA VAL A 130 8.88 0.87 -8.39
C VAL A 130 9.78 0.94 -9.63
N PRO A 131 10.98 1.55 -9.53
CA PRO A 131 11.96 1.54 -10.62
C PRO A 131 12.40 0.13 -11.01
N ASP A 132 12.63 -0.11 -12.30
CA ASP A 132 13.01 -1.43 -12.82
C ASP A 132 14.42 -1.87 -12.41
N ASN A 133 15.25 -0.92 -11.94
CA ASN A 133 16.62 -1.17 -11.50
C ASN A 133 16.73 -1.53 -10.01
N LEU A 134 15.62 -1.55 -9.26
CA LEU A 134 15.62 -1.94 -7.86
C LEU A 134 15.87 -3.44 -7.74
N LYS A 135 16.98 -3.84 -7.12
CA LYS A 135 17.27 -5.25 -6.87
C LYS A 135 16.12 -5.85 -6.03
N PRO A 136 15.60 -7.04 -6.39
CA PRO A 136 14.62 -7.72 -5.56
C PRO A 136 15.25 -8.01 -4.19
N THR A 137 14.50 -7.80 -3.12
CA THR A 137 14.98 -8.12 -1.78
C THR A 137 15.23 -9.63 -1.68
N LEU A 138 16.45 -9.99 -1.32
CA LEU A 138 16.83 -11.37 -1.06
C LEU A 138 16.20 -11.80 0.26
N ARG A 139 15.29 -12.77 0.20
CA ARG A 139 14.82 -13.49 1.39
C ARG A 139 15.83 -14.61 1.65
N LEU A 140 16.60 -14.48 2.73
CA LEU A 140 17.50 -15.53 3.24
C LEU A 140 16.70 -16.56 4.03
#